data_AF-A0A8J8FID3-F1
#
_entry.id   AF-A0A8J8FID3-F1
#
_cell.length_a   1.000
_cell.length_b   1.000
_cell.length_c   1.000
_cell.angle_alpha   90.00
_cell.angle_beta   90.00
_cell.angle_gamma   90.00
#
_symmetry.space_group_name_H-M   'P 1'
#
loop_
_entity.id
_entity.type
_entity.pdbx_description
1 polymer ?
#
loop_
_entity_poly.entity_id
_entity_poly.type
_entity_poly.pdbx_seq_one_letter_code
_entity_poly.pdbx_strand_id
1 'polypeptide(L)'
;RMHEKGFNHRDFNATHILLYYKDKSDAPDIALFDLQRVDRSSVSRFRWIIKSLAELNYTLPDGIFNKKDRISLLLSYKGKKKLNLWDWLQWLWIKRKTARIKRHTEKMMARRKEKRQRGLIER
;
A
#
# COMPACT_ATOMS: atom_id res chain seq x y z
N ARG A 1 -7.29 -0.73 12.90
CA ARG A 1 -8.24 -1.85 13.13
C ARG A 1 -7.79 -3.21 12.56
N MET A 2 -7.46 -3.37 11.27
CA MET A 2 -7.07 -4.70 10.72
C MET A 2 -5.77 -5.28 11.31
N HIS A 3 -4.65 -4.56 11.19
CA HIS A 3 -3.36 -5.04 11.72
C HIS A 3 -3.34 -5.16 13.25
N GLU A 4 -4.10 -4.32 13.97
CA GLU A 4 -4.30 -4.43 15.42
C GLU A 4 -4.98 -5.75 15.79
N LYS A 5 -5.96 -6.19 15.00
CA LYS A 5 -6.63 -7.50 15.13
C LYS A 5 -5.82 -8.67 14.55
N GLY A 6 -4.61 -8.42 14.02
CA GLY A 6 -3.72 -9.44 13.47
C GLY A 6 -4.03 -9.87 12.03
N PHE A 7 -4.90 -9.14 11.32
CA PHE A 7 -5.22 -9.41 9.91
C PHE A 7 -4.27 -8.66 8.98
N ASN A 8 -3.72 -9.37 7.99
CA ASN A 8 -2.84 -8.85 6.95
C ASN A 8 -3.50 -9.08 5.58
N HIS A 9 -3.79 -8.02 4.82
CA HIS A 9 -4.44 -8.15 3.50
C HIS A 9 -3.59 -8.86 2.45
N ARG A 10 -2.27 -8.87 2.63
CA ARG A 10 -1.22 -9.42 1.73
C ARG A 10 -1.11 -8.78 0.34
N ASP A 11 -2.15 -8.09 -0.13
CA ASP A 11 -2.17 -7.30 -1.37
C ASP A 11 -2.88 -5.95 -1.13
N PHE A 12 -2.28 -5.08 -0.32
CA PHE A 12 -2.95 -3.85 0.14
C PHE A 12 -2.57 -2.66 -0.73
N ASN A 13 -3.30 -2.47 -1.84
CA ASN A 13 -3.07 -1.37 -2.78
C ASN A 13 -4.24 -0.38 -2.78
N ALA A 14 -4.02 0.82 -3.34
CA ALA A 14 -5.02 1.88 -3.39
C ALA A 14 -6.23 1.49 -4.26
N THR A 15 -6.02 0.66 -5.28
CA THR A 15 -7.12 0.18 -6.14
C THR A 15 -8.09 -0.72 -5.39
N HIS A 16 -7.68 -1.33 -4.25
CA HIS A 16 -8.54 -2.16 -3.40
C HIS A 16 -9.41 -1.36 -2.42
N ILE A 17 -9.27 -0.03 -2.38
CA ILE A 17 -10.04 0.86 -1.51
C ILE A 17 -11.17 1.48 -2.31
N LEU A 18 -12.41 1.14 -1.97
CA LEU A 18 -13.62 1.73 -2.54
C LEU A 18 -14.06 2.91 -1.70
N LEU A 19 -14.39 4.01 -2.38
CA LEU A 19 -14.91 5.22 -1.79
C LEU A 19 -16.36 5.38 -2.23
N TYR A 20 -17.28 5.50 -1.27
CA TYR A 20 -18.69 5.77 -1.51
C TYR A 20 -19.06 7.11 -0.90
N TYR A 21 -19.42 8.07 -1.76
CA TYR A 21 -19.85 9.39 -1.33
C TYR A 21 -21.38 9.41 -1.25
N LYS A 22 -21.91 9.53 -0.03
CA LYS A 22 -23.33 9.82 0.17
C LYS A 22 -23.61 11.26 -0.29
N ASP A 23 -24.81 11.50 -0.81
CA ASP A 23 -25.20 12.82 -1.30
C ASP A 23 -24.87 13.93 -0.28
N LYS A 24 -24.06 14.89 -0.73
CA LYS A 24 -23.57 16.06 0.03
C LYS A 24 -22.57 15.80 1.16
N SER A 25 -21.98 14.61 1.27
CA SER A 25 -20.89 14.34 2.23
C SER A 25 -19.52 14.53 1.59
N ASP A 26 -18.68 15.38 2.17
CA ASP A 26 -17.25 15.50 1.81
C ASP A 26 -16.42 14.30 2.29
N ALA A 27 -16.95 13.52 3.24
CA ALA A 27 -16.32 12.31 3.76
C ALA A 27 -16.94 11.06 3.12
N PRO A 28 -16.15 10.23 2.40
CA PRO A 28 -16.66 8.98 1.84
C PRO A 28 -16.75 7.89 2.91
N ASP A 29 -17.75 7.03 2.78
CA ASP A 29 -17.71 5.70 3.36
C ASP A 29 -16.63 4.87 2.63
N ILE A 30 -15.88 4.08 3.38
CA ILE A 30 -14.74 3.32 2.85
C ILE A 30 -15.02 1.83 2.98
N ALA A 31 -14.86 1.10 1.87
CA ALA A 31 -14.86 -0.36 1.85
C ALA A 31 -13.55 -0.88 1.26
N LEU A 32 -13.15 -2.08 1.69
CA LEU A 32 -11.98 -2.79 1.16
C LEU A 32 -12.47 -4.03 0.42
N PHE A 33 -11.98 -4.25 -0.80
CA PHE A 33 -12.26 -5.47 -1.55
C PHE A 33 -11.01 -6.33 -1.74
N ASP A 34 -11.22 -7.52 -2.28
CA ASP A 34 -10.18 -8.53 -2.48
C ASP A 34 -9.59 -9.12 -1.18
N LEU A 35 -10.49 -9.53 -0.27
CA LEU A 35 -10.12 -10.15 1.01
C LEU A 35 -9.67 -11.61 0.89
N GLN A 36 -9.64 -12.18 -0.32
CA GLN A 36 -9.39 -13.63 -0.54
C GLN A 36 -8.01 -14.08 -0.06
N ARG A 37 -7.04 -13.16 0.01
CA ARG A 37 -5.66 -13.43 0.47
C ARG A 37 -5.40 -12.91 1.88
N VAL A 38 -6.43 -12.44 2.59
CA VAL A 38 -6.29 -11.99 3.97
C VAL A 38 -5.86 -13.16 4.84
N ASP A 39 -4.86 -12.90 5.66
CA ASP A 39 -4.33 -13.88 6.60
C ASP A 39 -4.36 -13.34 8.02
N ARG A 40 -4.67 -14.22 8.96
CA ARG A 40 -4.63 -13.93 10.39
C ARG A 40 -3.39 -14.58 10.98
N SER A 41 -2.32 -13.80 11.05
CA SER A 41 -1.07 -14.26 11.67
C SER A 41 -0.43 -13.13 12.47
N SER A 42 -0.04 -13.46 13.70
CA SER A 42 0.78 -12.59 14.55
C SER A 42 2.26 -12.64 14.14
N VAL A 43 2.69 -13.67 13.41
CA VAL A 43 4.08 -13.86 12.99
C VAL A 43 4.43 -12.82 11.93
N SER A 44 5.56 -12.13 12.12
CA SER A 44 6.04 -11.08 11.21
C SER A 44 5.07 -9.91 11.00
N ARG A 45 4.23 -9.58 12.00
CA ARG A 45 3.28 -8.43 11.93
C ARG A 45 3.96 -7.15 11.46
N PHE A 46 5.16 -6.86 11.99
CA PHE A 46 5.92 -5.68 11.60
C PHE A 46 6.23 -5.64 10.10
N ARG A 47 6.73 -6.76 9.55
CA ARG A 47 7.03 -6.90 8.12
C ARG A 47 5.77 -6.70 7.27
N TRP A 48 4.62 -7.22 7.70
CA TRP A 48 3.35 -7.07 6.98
C TRP A 48 2.82 -5.64 7.01
N ILE A 49 2.99 -4.92 8.11
CA ILE A 49 2.68 -3.48 8.18
C ILE A 49 3.51 -2.70 7.17
N ILE A 50 4.84 -2.91 7.17
CA ILE A 50 5.74 -2.26 6.20
C ILE A 50 5.33 -2.59 4.78
N LYS A 51 5.06 -3.87 4.49
CA LYS A 51 4.67 -4.33 3.15
C LYS A 51 3.39 -3.64 2.70
N SER A 52 2.33 -3.67 3.52
CA SER A 52 1.01 -3.13 3.16
C SER A 52 1.07 -1.61 2.94
N LEU A 53 1.73 -0.87 3.84
CA LEU A 53 1.91 0.58 3.67
C LEU A 53 2.79 0.93 2.46
N ALA A 54 3.74 0.06 2.12
CA ALA A 54 4.58 0.27 0.95
C ALA A 54 3.85 0.00 -0.38
N GLU A 55 2.97 -1.01 -0.42
CA GLU A 55 2.09 -1.30 -1.55
C GLU A 55 1.11 -0.16 -1.78
N LEU A 56 0.43 0.29 -0.71
CA LEU A 56 -0.44 1.46 -0.78
C LEU A 56 0.31 2.67 -1.34
N ASN A 57 1.49 3.00 -0.76
CA ASN A 57 2.30 4.11 -1.24
C ASN A 57 2.71 3.96 -2.70
N TYR A 58 3.05 2.76 -3.16
CA TYR A 58 3.42 2.54 -4.55
C TYR A 58 2.27 2.85 -5.51
N THR A 59 1.04 2.49 -5.14
CA THR A 59 -0.13 2.70 -5.99
C THR A 59 -0.78 4.08 -5.88
N LEU A 60 -0.42 4.88 -4.87
CA LEU A 60 -0.85 6.28 -4.79
C LEU A 60 -0.05 7.13 -5.79
N PRO A 61 -0.72 7.86 -6.70
CA PRO A 61 -0.05 8.65 -7.73
C PRO A 61 0.64 9.89 -7.15
N ASP A 62 1.89 10.11 -7.55
CA ASP A 62 2.73 11.22 -7.05
C ASP A 62 2.19 12.61 -7.43
N GLY A 63 1.40 12.72 -8.50
CA GLY A 63 0.78 13.99 -8.92
C GLY A 63 -0.40 14.45 -8.04
N ILE A 64 -0.96 13.54 -7.23
CA ILE A 64 -2.09 13.83 -6.33
C ILE A 64 -1.63 13.76 -4.87
N PHE A 65 -0.79 12.79 -4.52
CA PHE A 65 -0.34 12.53 -3.15
C PHE A 65 1.12 12.88 -2.95
N ASN A 66 1.35 14.02 -2.30
CA ASN A 66 2.69 14.49 -2.01
C ASN A 66 3.28 13.82 -0.75
N LYS A 67 4.52 14.18 -0.40
CA LYS A 67 5.21 13.63 0.78
C LYS A 67 4.46 13.89 2.10
N LYS A 68 3.84 15.06 2.27
CA LYS A 68 3.08 15.40 3.47
C LYS A 68 1.84 14.52 3.60
N ASP A 69 1.13 14.26 2.51
CA ASP A 69 -0.06 13.39 2.51
C ASP A 69 0.31 11.96 2.92
N ARG A 70 1.42 11.44 2.39
CA ARG A 70 1.93 10.11 2.74
C ARG A 70 2.36 10.01 4.21
N ILE A 71 2.96 11.07 4.76
CA ILE A 71 3.27 11.16 6.20
C ILE A 71 1.99 11.24 7.03
N SER A 72 0.99 12.02 6.58
CA SER A 72 -0.32 12.12 7.22
C SER A 72 -1.02 10.75 7.27
N LEU A 73 -0.90 9.95 6.20
CA LEU A 73 -1.41 8.59 6.15
C LEU A 73 -0.74 7.69 7.20
N LEU A 74 0.59 7.79 7.36
CA LEU A 74 1.31 7.05 8.41
C LEU A 74 0.90 7.49 9.83
N LEU A 75 0.71 8.80 10.04
CA LEU A 75 0.25 9.36 11.30
C LEU A 75 -1.15 8.87 11.65
N SER A 76 -2.07 8.93 10.69
CA SER A 76 -3.45 8.42 10.80
C SER A 76 -3.46 6.92 11.08
N TYR A 77 -2.67 6.13 10.35
CA TYR A 77 -2.50 4.69 10.59
C TYR A 77 -2.03 4.37 12.01
N LYS A 78 -1.15 5.20 12.58
CA LYS A 78 -0.62 5.04 13.94
C LYS A 78 -1.47 5.67 15.03
N GLY A 79 -2.50 6.44 14.69
CA GLY A 79 -3.25 7.26 15.65
C GLY A 79 -2.40 8.32 16.35
N LYS A 80 -1.37 8.87 15.67
CA LYS A 80 -0.43 9.85 16.26
C LYS A 80 -0.57 11.21 15.60
N LYS A 81 -0.28 12.28 16.36
CA LYS A 81 -0.21 13.67 15.84
C LYS A 81 1.16 14.03 15.27
N LYS A 82 2.23 13.39 15.73
CA LYS A 82 3.62 13.63 15.31
C LYS A 82 4.41 12.32 15.25
N LEU A 83 5.38 12.25 14.33
CA LEU A 83 6.29 11.10 14.21
C LEU A 83 7.43 11.26 15.22
N ASN A 84 7.70 10.20 15.97
CA ASN A 84 8.93 10.10 16.75
C ASN A 84 10.08 9.47 15.92
N LEU A 85 11.25 9.29 16.52
CA LEU A 85 12.43 8.70 15.83
C LEU A 85 12.14 7.31 15.26
N TRP A 86 11.44 6.46 16.00
CA TRP A 86 11.05 5.12 15.56
C TRP A 86 10.07 5.16 14.39
N ASP A 87 9.12 6.09 14.41
CA ASP A 87 8.17 6.25 13.31
C ASP A 87 8.89 6.77 12.04
N TRP A 88 9.91 7.61 12.19
CA TRP A 88 10.78 8.04 11.10
C TRP A 88 11.60 6.88 10.51
N LEU A 89 12.18 6.02 11.36
CA LEU A 89 12.84 4.79 10.90
C LEU A 89 11.87 3.89 10.14
N GLN A 90 10.66 3.72 10.67
CA GLN A 90 9.62 2.95 9.99
C GLN A 90 9.26 3.54 8.63
N TRP A 91 9.11 4.87 8.55
CA TRP A 91 8.90 5.58 7.30
C TRP A 91 10.02 5.33 6.28
N LEU A 92 11.27 5.34 6.71
CA LEU A 92 12.41 5.01 5.84
C LEU A 92 12.34 3.57 5.32
N TRP A 93 11.94 2.61 6.15
CA TRP A 93 11.75 1.22 5.72
C TRP A 93 10.58 1.07 4.73
N ILE A 94 9.48 1.79 4.96
CA ILE A 94 8.35 1.84 4.03
C ILE A 94 8.83 2.40 2.68
N LYS A 95 9.52 3.54 2.66
CA LYS A 95 10.07 4.12 1.42
C LYS A 95 10.99 3.16 0.68
N ARG A 96 11.92 2.50 1.40
CA ARG A 96 12.83 1.50 0.80
C ARG A 96 12.06 0.33 0.20
N LYS A 97 11.02 -0.15 0.88
CA LYS A 97 10.16 -1.23 0.38
C LYS A 97 9.35 -0.77 -0.83
N THR A 98 8.79 0.44 -0.84
CA THR A 98 8.10 1.03 -2.00
C THR A 98 9.02 1.11 -3.21
N ALA A 99 10.26 1.59 -3.04
CA ALA A 99 11.24 1.63 -4.13
C ALA A 99 11.61 0.22 -4.63
N ARG A 100 11.66 -0.79 -3.74
CA ARG A 100 11.87 -2.18 -4.15
C ARG A 100 10.69 -2.74 -4.94
N ILE A 101 9.45 -2.42 -4.55
CA ILE A 101 8.24 -2.79 -5.30
C ILE A 101 8.30 -2.17 -6.70
N LYS A 102 8.53 -0.84 -6.79
CA LYS A 102 8.66 -0.12 -8.06
C LYS A 102 9.64 -0.79 -9.03
N ARG A 103 10.89 -1.03 -8.60
CA ARG A 103 11.91 -1.70 -9.42
C ARG A 103 11.51 -3.11 -9.85
N HIS A 104 10.87 -3.86 -8.96
CA HIS A 104 10.38 -5.20 -9.28
C HIS A 104 9.29 -5.15 -10.36
N THR A 105 8.31 -4.24 -10.21
CA THR A 105 7.22 -4.08 -11.16
C THR A 105 7.73 -3.59 -12.51
N GLU A 106 8.64 -2.61 -12.55
CA GLU A 106 9.28 -2.13 -13.79
C GLU A 106 9.99 -3.26 -14.52
N LYS A 107 10.76 -4.10 -13.80
CA LYS A 107 11.41 -5.27 -14.38
C LYS A 107 10.41 -6.30 -14.93
N MET A 108 9.31 -6.53 -14.21
CA MET A 108 8.24 -7.42 -14.67
C MET A 108 7.54 -6.88 -15.92
N MET A 109 7.25 -5.58 -15.96
CA MET A 109 6.65 -4.91 -17.10
C MET A 109 7.57 -4.93 -18.33
N ALA A 110 8.87 -4.68 -18.17
CA ALA A 110 9.84 -4.76 -19.24
C ALA A 110 9.89 -6.17 -19.86
N ARG A 111 9.96 -7.21 -19.01
CA ARG A 111 9.92 -8.62 -19.45
C ARG A 111 8.63 -8.97 -20.19
N ARG A 112 7.48 -8.45 -19.73
CA ARG A 112 6.19 -8.63 -20.42
C ARG A 112 6.20 -7.96 -21.79
N LYS A 113 6.70 -6.72 -21.88
CA LYS A 113 6.85 -5.98 -23.15
C LYS A 113 7.75 -6.73 -24.14
N GLU A 114 8.89 -7.25 -23.69
CA GLU A 114 9.79 -8.05 -24.53
C GLU A 114 9.10 -9.33 -25.05
N LYS A 115 8.36 -10.06 -24.20
CA LYS A 115 7.59 -11.23 -24.62
C LYS A 115 6.52 -10.88 -25.66
N ARG A 116 5.78 -9.79 -25.42
CA ARG A 116 4.76 -9.29 -26.34
C ARG A 116 5.35 -8.91 -27.70
N GLN A 117 6.51 -8.25 -27.72
CA GLN A 117 7.23 -7.94 -28.95
C GLN A 117 7.71 -9.18 -29.71
N ARG A 118 7.97 -10.29 -29.00
CA ARG A 118 8.33 -11.59 -29.58
C ARG A 118 7.13 -12.47 -29.96
N GLY A 119 5.89 -11.97 -29.82
CA GLY A 119 4.68 -12.73 -30.12
C GLY A 119 4.38 -13.90 -29.16
N LEU A 120 5.02 -13.93 -27.99
CA LEU A 120 4.81 -14.99 -27.00
C LEU A 120 3.59 -14.70 -26.13
N ILE A 121 2.77 -15.73 -25.87
CA ILE A 121 1.57 -15.63 -25.02
C ILE A 121 1.97 -15.26 -23.59
N GLU A 122 1.30 -14.26 -23.02
CA GLU A 122 1.42 -13.91 -21.61
C GLU A 122 0.79 -15.03 -20.75
N ARG A 123 1.58 -15.68 -19.89
CA ARG A 123 1.11 -16.54 -18.80
C ARG A 123 1.27 -15.81 -17.47
#